data_AF-A0A1M4VTB4-F1
#
_entry.id   AF-A0A1M4VTB4-F1
#
_cell.length_a   1.000
_cell.length_b   1.000
_cell.length_c   1.000
_cell.angle_alpha   90.00
_cell.angle_beta   90.00
_cell.angle_gamma   90.00
#
_symmetry.space_group_name_H-M   'P 1'
#
loop_
_entity.id
_entity.type
_entity.pdbx_description
1 polymer ?
#
loop_
_entity_poly.entity_id
_entity_poly.type
_entity_poly.pdbx_seq_one_letter_code
_entity_poly.pdbx_strand_id
1 'polypeptide(L)'
;MSAGQNKTITFPAGLPGLPAELTEFELVAAAEDSPFFFLQCLQDENTGFILVNPFAFFPDYEFDLPEEDARALGIKAPEEVAVFCIVNASRGLARATVNLLAPVVVNAATGTARQVVLVDGRYSIRHPLFGQRSENRDPAGPEAGPAGEPCPPAHSRSQPRPVSPNRPRPQQDPPPRYLSGTGPESPPGDAGTGKGAGPAGEGK
;
A
#
# COMPACT_ATOMS: atom_id res chain seq x y z
N MET A 1 -21.88 6.91 0.79
CA MET A 1 -22.44 5.79 0.01
C MET A 1 -23.25 4.96 1.00
N SER A 2 -24.56 4.81 0.83
CA SER A 2 -25.38 3.94 1.70
C SER A 2 -25.08 2.46 1.44
N ALA A 3 -25.39 1.58 2.39
CA ALA A 3 -25.25 0.13 2.23
C ALA A 3 -25.94 -0.37 0.95
N GLY A 4 -25.28 -1.27 0.22
CA GLY A 4 -25.84 -1.94 -0.96
C GLY A 4 -25.71 -1.18 -2.28
N GLN A 5 -25.08 -0.01 -2.29
CA GLN A 5 -24.74 0.70 -3.54
C GLN A 5 -23.32 0.33 -3.95
N ASN A 6 -23.22 -0.62 -4.89
CA ASN A 6 -21.96 -0.99 -5.49
C ASN A 6 -21.62 -0.01 -6.61
N LYS A 7 -20.34 0.31 -6.76
CA LYS A 7 -19.89 1.21 -7.82
C LYS A 7 -18.75 0.59 -8.60
N THR A 8 -18.93 0.42 -9.90
CA THR A 8 -17.84 0.05 -10.79
C THR A 8 -16.82 1.17 -10.85
N ILE A 9 -15.56 0.83 -10.63
CA ILE A 9 -14.40 1.70 -10.73
C ILE A 9 -13.42 1.11 -11.73
N THR A 10 -12.78 1.97 -12.50
CA THR A 10 -11.77 1.56 -13.49
C THR A 10 -10.42 2.17 -13.15
N PHE A 11 -9.35 1.40 -13.31
CA PHE A 11 -7.96 1.83 -13.16
C PHE A 11 -7.26 1.74 -14.53
N PRO A 12 -7.35 2.76 -15.40
CA PRO A 12 -6.78 2.69 -16.75
C PRO A 12 -5.27 2.47 -16.79
N ALA A 13 -4.56 2.89 -15.74
CA ALA A 13 -3.12 2.67 -15.58
C ALA A 13 -2.77 1.37 -14.82
N GLY A 14 -3.79 0.58 -14.48
CA GLY A 14 -3.66 -0.55 -13.55
C GLY A 14 -3.47 -0.12 -12.11
N LEU A 15 -3.36 -1.11 -11.23
CA LEU A 15 -3.04 -0.91 -9.81
C LEU A 15 -1.63 -1.46 -9.53
N PRO A 16 -0.70 -0.66 -8.98
CA PRO A 16 0.67 -1.11 -8.73
C PRO A 16 0.75 -2.42 -7.94
N GLY A 17 1.52 -3.37 -8.46
CA GLY A 17 1.68 -4.71 -7.86
C GLY A 17 0.68 -5.76 -8.35
N LEU A 18 -0.27 -5.39 -9.21
CA LEU A 18 -1.13 -6.31 -9.94
C LEU A 18 -0.74 -6.40 -11.43
N PRO A 19 -1.16 -7.47 -12.14
CA PRO A 19 -1.09 -7.53 -13.60
C PRO A 19 -1.82 -6.34 -14.25
N ALA A 20 -1.27 -5.83 -15.37
CA ALA A 20 -1.73 -4.60 -16.00
C ALA A 20 -3.13 -4.72 -16.63
N GLU A 21 -3.58 -5.93 -16.93
CA GLU A 21 -4.91 -6.24 -17.45
C GLU A 21 -6.03 -6.11 -16.40
N LEU A 22 -5.71 -6.17 -15.10
CA LEU A 22 -6.68 -6.04 -14.02
C LEU A 22 -6.97 -4.56 -13.77
N THR A 23 -8.01 -4.07 -14.43
CA THR A 23 -8.38 -2.65 -14.47
C THR A 23 -9.81 -2.39 -14.03
N GLU A 24 -10.66 -3.40 -13.95
CA GLU A 24 -12.08 -3.27 -13.58
C GLU A 24 -12.33 -3.80 -12.18
N PHE A 25 -12.87 -2.94 -11.31
CA PHE A 25 -13.13 -3.26 -9.92
C PHE A 25 -14.52 -2.80 -9.51
N GLU A 26 -15.08 -3.43 -8.49
CA GLU A 26 -16.30 -3.03 -7.82
C GLU A 26 -15.98 -2.51 -6.42
N LEU A 27 -16.42 -1.29 -6.13
CA LEU A 27 -16.39 -0.70 -4.79
C LEU A 27 -17.67 -1.07 -4.04
N VAL A 28 -17.52 -1.68 -2.88
CA VAL A 28 -18.65 -2.08 -2.03
C VAL A 28 -18.42 -1.56 -0.62
N ALA A 29 -19.36 -0.77 -0.09
CA ALA A 29 -19.32 -0.38 1.32
C ALA A 29 -19.57 -1.60 2.21
N ALA A 30 -18.77 -1.78 3.27
CA ALA A 30 -18.89 -2.96 4.13
C ALA A 30 -20.20 -2.98 4.95
N ALA A 31 -20.73 -1.81 5.29
CA ALA A 31 -22.03 -1.60 5.91
C ALA A 31 -22.47 -0.14 5.70
N GLU A 32 -23.70 0.20 6.11
CA GLU A 32 -24.20 1.57 6.06
C GLU A 32 -23.36 2.44 6.99
N ASP A 33 -22.94 3.62 6.52
CA ASP A 33 -22.06 4.55 7.23
C ASP A 33 -20.71 3.95 7.70
N SER A 34 -20.34 2.77 7.19
CA SER A 34 -19.06 2.16 7.51
C SER A 34 -17.91 2.95 6.85
N PRO A 35 -16.81 3.20 7.57
CA PRO A 35 -15.61 3.77 6.96
C PRO A 35 -14.82 2.73 6.16
N PHE A 36 -15.25 1.46 6.14
CA PHE A 36 -14.60 0.37 5.42
C PHE A 36 -15.31 0.03 4.11
N PHE A 37 -14.51 -0.29 3.09
CA PHE A 37 -14.95 -0.68 1.77
C PHE A 37 -14.17 -1.90 1.29
N PHE A 38 -14.79 -2.68 0.41
CA PHE A 38 -14.13 -3.71 -0.38
C PHE A 38 -13.93 -3.20 -1.79
N LEU A 39 -12.74 -3.42 -2.34
CA LEU A 39 -12.41 -3.20 -3.74
C LEU A 39 -12.16 -4.56 -4.38
N GLN A 40 -13.17 -5.10 -5.06
CA GLN A 40 -13.13 -6.44 -5.64
C GLN A 40 -12.82 -6.36 -7.13
N CYS A 41 -11.82 -7.11 -7.61
CA CYS A 41 -11.55 -7.19 -9.05
C CYS A 41 -12.69 -7.95 -9.74
N LEU A 42 -13.18 -7.41 -10.85
CA LEU A 42 -14.22 -8.05 -11.69
C LEU A 42 -13.64 -9.07 -12.68
N GLN A 43 -12.32 -9.02 -12.90
CA GLN A 43 -11.61 -9.87 -13.85
C GLN A 43 -10.89 -11.05 -13.16
N ASP A 44 -10.75 -11.00 -11.84
CA ASP A 44 -10.19 -12.08 -11.01
C ASP A 44 -10.86 -12.10 -9.63
N GLU A 45 -11.64 -13.15 -9.37
CA GLU A 45 -12.39 -13.33 -8.12
C GLU A 45 -11.48 -13.45 -6.88
N ASN A 46 -10.22 -13.86 -7.06
CA ASN A 46 -9.27 -14.01 -5.94
C ASN A 46 -8.56 -12.71 -5.57
N THR A 47 -8.72 -11.65 -6.37
CA THR A 47 -8.06 -10.37 -6.17
C THR A 47 -9.03 -9.35 -5.57
N GLY A 48 -8.76 -8.93 -4.34
CA GLY A 48 -9.53 -7.88 -3.67
C GLY A 48 -8.76 -7.20 -2.56
N PHE A 49 -9.18 -5.98 -2.21
CA PHE A 49 -8.56 -5.17 -1.17
C PHE A 49 -9.58 -4.66 -0.16
N ILE A 50 -9.12 -4.48 1.07
CA ILE A 50 -9.84 -3.70 2.08
C ILE A 50 -9.37 -2.26 1.96
N LEU A 51 -10.32 -1.35 1.84
CA LEU A 51 -10.11 0.09 1.80
C LEU A 51 -10.75 0.74 3.02
N VAL A 52 -10.24 1.93 3.37
CA VAL A 52 -10.89 2.83 4.32
C VAL A 52 -11.03 4.23 3.75
N ASN A 53 -12.07 4.94 4.18
CA ASN A 53 -12.06 6.41 4.13
C ASN A 53 -11.03 6.91 5.16
N PRO A 54 -9.90 7.50 4.74
CA PRO A 54 -8.82 7.87 5.66
C PRO A 54 -9.25 8.94 6.66
N PHE A 55 -10.15 9.86 6.27
CA PHE A 55 -10.58 10.98 7.11
C PHE A 55 -11.40 10.54 8.33
N ALA A 56 -11.96 9.32 8.31
CA ALA A 56 -12.67 8.75 9.46
C ALA A 56 -11.71 8.29 10.59
N PHE A 57 -10.45 7.99 10.26
CA PHE A 57 -9.44 7.51 11.20
C PHE A 57 -8.37 8.56 11.49
N PHE A 58 -8.10 9.43 10.52
CA PHE A 58 -7.07 10.46 10.55
C PHE A 58 -7.71 11.79 10.13
N PRO A 59 -8.37 12.51 11.06
CA PRO A 59 -9.06 13.77 10.74
C PRO A 59 -8.13 14.85 10.19
N ASP A 60 -6.85 14.81 10.58
CA ASP A 60 -5.79 15.72 10.11
C ASP A 60 -5.06 15.19 8.85
N TYR A 61 -5.58 14.15 8.19
CA TYR A 61 -5.01 13.66 6.94
C TYR A 61 -5.32 14.65 5.82
N GLU A 62 -4.28 15.15 5.17
CA GLU A 62 -4.36 16.09 4.06
C GLU A 62 -3.22 15.81 3.09
N PHE A 63 -3.46 16.04 1.79
CA PHE A 63 -2.43 15.94 0.78
C PHE A 63 -2.80 16.79 -0.43
N ASP A 64 -1.79 17.22 -1.17
CA ASP A 64 -1.97 17.85 -2.47
C ASP A 64 -2.01 16.78 -3.55
N LEU A 65 -3.09 16.77 -4.34
CA LEU A 65 -3.19 15.90 -5.52
C LEU A 65 -2.30 16.46 -6.64
N PRO A 66 -1.30 15.70 -7.13
CA PRO A 66 -0.46 16.17 -8.23
C PRO A 66 -1.30 16.50 -9.48
N GLU A 67 -0.94 17.58 -10.18
CA GLU A 67 -1.71 18.06 -11.33
C GLU A 67 -1.81 17.02 -12.46
N GLU A 68 -0.76 16.21 -12.64
CA GLU A 68 -0.78 15.11 -13.61
C GLU A 68 -1.85 14.07 -13.28
N ASP A 69 -1.97 13.69 -12.01
CA ASP A 69 -2.97 12.73 -11.56
C ASP A 69 -4.38 13.32 -11.64
N ALA A 70 -4.56 14.59 -11.26
CA ALA A 70 -5.82 15.29 -11.40
C ALA A 70 -6.30 15.32 -12.86
N ARG A 71 -5.40 15.64 -13.80
CA ARG A 71 -5.69 15.63 -15.25
C ARG A 71 -6.02 14.22 -15.75
N ALA A 72 -5.25 13.21 -15.34
CA ALA A 72 -5.48 11.83 -15.76
C ALA A 72 -6.81 11.25 -15.24
N LEU A 73 -7.24 11.70 -14.05
CA LEU A 73 -8.54 11.37 -13.47
C LEU A 73 -9.69 12.23 -14.03
N GLY A 74 -9.38 13.25 -14.83
CA GLY A 74 -10.38 14.18 -15.37
C GLY A 74 -11.13 14.97 -14.31
N ILE A 75 -10.50 15.22 -13.16
CA ILE A 75 -11.10 15.96 -12.04
C ILE A 75 -11.21 17.44 -12.41
N LYS A 76 -12.40 18.01 -12.28
CA LYS A 76 -12.67 19.43 -12.55
C LYS A 76 -12.93 20.24 -11.29
N ALA A 77 -13.41 19.57 -10.24
CA ALA A 77 -13.73 20.20 -8.97
C ALA A 77 -13.44 19.24 -7.79
N PRO A 78 -13.08 19.74 -6.60
CA PRO A 78 -12.78 18.91 -5.43
C PRO A 78 -13.94 17.99 -5.01
N GLU A 79 -15.19 18.39 -5.25
CA GLU A 79 -16.38 17.63 -4.89
C GLU A 79 -16.53 16.34 -5.70
N GLU A 80 -15.83 16.24 -6.83
CA GLU A 80 -15.77 15.03 -7.65
C GLU A 80 -14.79 14.00 -7.09
N VAL A 81 -14.04 14.31 -6.03
CA VAL A 81 -12.97 13.45 -5.52
C VAL A 81 -13.46 12.60 -4.37
N ALA A 82 -13.35 11.28 -4.51
CA ALA A 82 -13.43 10.34 -3.41
C ALA A 82 -12.05 9.75 -3.12
N VAL A 83 -11.67 9.70 -1.84
CA VAL A 83 -10.35 9.23 -1.39
C VAL A 83 -10.51 8.00 -0.52
N PHE A 84 -9.68 7.00 -0.81
CA PHE A 84 -9.57 5.78 -0.02
C PHE A 84 -8.11 5.42 0.20
N CYS A 85 -7.82 4.66 1.25
CA CYS A 85 -6.49 4.09 1.45
C CYS A 85 -6.57 2.57 1.65
N ILE A 86 -5.60 1.86 1.08
CA ILE A 86 -5.51 0.40 1.17
C ILE A 86 -5.06 -0.02 2.57
N VAL A 87 -5.81 -0.95 3.15
CA VAL A 87 -5.53 -1.57 4.44
C VAL A 87 -4.79 -2.89 4.25
N ASN A 88 -3.68 -3.05 4.97
CA ASN A 88 -3.01 -4.32 5.16
C ASN A 88 -3.45 -4.94 6.50
N ALA A 89 -4.30 -5.96 6.42
CA ALA A 89 -4.80 -6.74 7.56
C ALA A 89 -4.15 -8.13 7.67
N SER A 90 -2.98 -8.36 7.07
CA SER A 90 -2.29 -9.66 7.07
C SER A 90 -1.98 -10.22 8.47
N ARG A 91 -1.93 -9.36 9.49
CA ARG A 91 -1.71 -9.72 10.90
C ARG A 91 -2.99 -9.63 11.75
N GLY A 92 -4.15 -9.65 11.10
CA GLY A 92 -5.46 -9.40 11.71
C GLY A 92 -5.79 -7.91 11.80
N LEU A 93 -7.10 -7.60 11.90
CA LEU A 93 -7.61 -6.23 11.87
C LEU A 93 -7.06 -5.37 13.02
N ALA A 94 -6.91 -5.93 14.22
CA ALA A 94 -6.39 -5.19 15.38
C ALA A 94 -4.95 -4.66 15.20
N ARG A 95 -4.17 -5.27 14.30
CA ARG A 95 -2.80 -4.86 13.94
C ARG A 95 -2.72 -4.34 12.51
N ALA A 96 -3.86 -3.98 11.93
CA ALA A 96 -3.93 -3.50 10.57
C ALA A 96 -3.15 -2.20 10.42
N THR A 97 -2.55 -2.05 9.25
CA THR A 97 -1.90 -0.83 8.82
C THR A 97 -2.56 -0.31 7.56
N VAL A 98 -2.45 0.98 7.31
CA VAL A 98 -2.98 1.65 6.12
C VAL A 98 -1.84 2.38 5.41
N ASN A 99 -1.87 2.36 4.08
CA ASN A 99 -0.90 3.09 3.27
C ASN A 99 -1.41 4.51 3.00
N LEU A 100 -0.93 5.47 3.80
CA LEU A 100 -1.29 6.89 3.65
C LEU A 100 -0.45 7.63 2.61
N LEU A 101 0.61 6.99 2.08
CA LEU A 101 1.44 7.54 1.00
C LEU A 101 0.98 7.12 -0.39
N ALA A 102 0.01 6.22 -0.49
CA ALA A 102 -0.52 5.77 -1.78
C ALA A 102 -2.06 5.67 -1.76
N PRO A 103 -2.78 6.80 -1.55
CA PRO A 103 -4.23 6.81 -1.62
C PRO A 103 -4.76 6.39 -2.99
N VAL A 104 -5.89 5.69 -2.97
CA VAL A 104 -6.73 5.46 -4.14
C VAL A 104 -7.65 6.67 -4.29
N VAL A 105 -7.43 7.44 -5.34
CA VAL A 105 -8.22 8.61 -5.68
C VAL A 105 -9.17 8.23 -6.81
N VAL A 106 -10.46 8.50 -6.62
CA VAL A 106 -11.53 8.15 -7.54
C VAL A 106 -12.26 9.42 -7.96
N ASN A 107 -12.41 9.61 -9.27
CA ASN A 107 -13.38 10.55 -9.80
C ASN A 107 -14.78 9.98 -9.60
N ALA A 108 -15.55 10.56 -8.68
CA ALA A 108 -16.89 10.13 -8.32
C ALA A 108 -17.91 10.33 -9.46
N ALA A 109 -17.64 11.19 -10.46
CA ALA A 109 -18.52 11.32 -11.61
C ALA A 109 -18.31 10.18 -12.63
N THR A 110 -17.04 9.85 -12.92
CA THR A 110 -16.71 8.89 -13.99
C THR A 110 -16.43 7.47 -13.50
N GLY A 111 -16.12 7.29 -12.22
CA GLY A 111 -15.60 6.03 -11.69
C GLY A 111 -14.17 5.74 -12.13
N THR A 112 -13.42 6.70 -12.67
CA THR A 112 -12.00 6.51 -12.98
C THR A 112 -11.17 6.67 -11.72
N ALA A 113 -10.23 5.76 -11.48
CA ALA A 113 -9.40 5.73 -10.30
C ALA A 113 -7.91 5.60 -10.62
N ARG A 114 -7.10 6.08 -9.68
CA ARG A 114 -5.64 5.93 -9.66
C ARG A 114 -5.16 5.73 -8.23
N GLN A 115 -4.11 4.93 -8.07
CA GLN A 115 -3.33 4.93 -6.84
C GLN A 115 -2.23 5.99 -6.97
N VAL A 116 -2.41 7.11 -6.25
CA VAL A 116 -1.53 8.28 -6.33
C VAL A 116 -0.40 8.12 -5.33
N VAL A 117 0.85 8.18 -5.78
CA VAL A 117 2.02 8.07 -4.89
C VAL A 117 2.42 9.46 -4.39
N LEU A 118 2.31 9.67 -3.08
CA LEU A 118 2.64 10.93 -2.41
C LEU A 118 4.09 10.93 -1.92
N VAL A 119 4.71 12.12 -1.96
CA VAL A 119 6.03 12.37 -1.37
C VAL A 119 5.84 13.30 -0.17
N ASP A 120 5.53 12.72 0.99
CA ASP A 120 5.27 13.46 2.22
C ASP A 120 5.91 12.75 3.44
N GLY A 121 6.76 13.46 4.17
CA GLY A 121 7.43 12.90 5.36
C GLY A 121 6.53 12.70 6.58
N ARG A 122 5.30 13.23 6.57
CA ARG A 122 4.33 13.10 7.66
C ARG A 122 3.67 11.72 7.70
N TYR A 123 3.64 11.03 6.57
CA TYR A 123 2.90 9.77 6.39
C TYR A 123 3.82 8.58 6.13
N SER A 124 3.27 7.38 6.24
CA SER A 124 4.00 6.12 6.07
C SER A 124 3.19 5.12 5.25
N ILE A 125 3.89 4.23 4.55
CA ILE A 125 3.31 3.09 3.84
C ILE A 125 2.64 2.07 4.76
N ARG A 126 2.98 2.07 6.05
CA ARG A 126 2.45 1.16 7.08
C ARG A 126 2.05 1.95 8.32
N HIS A 127 1.14 2.90 8.15
CA HIS A 127 0.61 3.65 9.27
C HIS A 127 -0.35 2.76 10.09
N PRO A 128 -0.24 2.66 11.42
CA PRO A 128 -1.21 1.92 12.23
C PRO A 128 -2.63 2.46 12.00
N LEU A 129 -3.59 1.58 11.71
CA LEU A 129 -4.98 1.97 11.48
C LEU A 129 -5.70 2.28 12.79
N PHE A 130 -5.42 1.48 13.81
CA PHE A 130 -5.88 1.72 15.17
C PHE A 130 -4.70 2.25 15.98
N GLY A 131 -4.96 3.25 16.82
CA GLY A 131 -3.96 3.74 17.76
C GLY A 131 -3.39 2.57 18.55
N GLN A 132 -2.08 2.53 18.75
CA GLN A 132 -1.51 1.59 19.70
C GLN A 132 -2.09 1.97 21.07
N ARG A 133 -3.06 1.20 21.54
CA ARG A 133 -3.39 1.21 22.96
C ARG A 133 -2.08 0.87 23.64
N SER A 134 -1.51 1.83 24.37
CA SER A 134 -0.34 1.60 25.17
C SER A 134 -0.60 0.35 26.00
N GLU A 135 0.12 -0.75 25.75
CA GLU A 135 0.31 -1.80 26.75
C GLU A 135 1.19 -1.19 27.85
N ASN A 136 0.61 -0.23 28.59
CA ASN A 136 1.23 0.44 29.72
C ASN A 136 0.12 1.13 30.51
N ARG A 137 -0.64 0.32 31.25
CA ARG A 137 -1.14 0.58 32.60
C ARG A 137 -1.94 -0.64 33.07
N ASP A 138 -1.25 -1.54 33.73
CA ASP A 138 -1.73 -2.06 35.02
C ASP A 138 -0.63 -1.81 36.05
N PRO A 139 -0.72 -0.71 36.81
CA PRO A 139 -0.41 -0.80 38.22
C PRO A 139 -1.70 -0.61 39.04
N ALA A 140 -1.93 -1.59 39.90
CA ALA A 140 -2.75 -1.56 41.11
C ALA A 140 -4.28 -1.64 40.97
N GLY A 141 -4.82 -2.82 41.30
CA GLY A 141 -5.93 -2.92 42.24
C GLY A 141 -5.38 -3.09 43.68
N PRO A 142 -6.04 -2.57 44.71
CA PRO A 142 -5.57 -2.62 46.09
C PRO A 142 -6.02 -3.92 46.78
N GLU A 143 -5.10 -4.66 47.39
CA GLU A 143 -5.46 -5.58 48.47
C GLU A 143 -4.63 -5.27 49.72
N ALA A 144 -5.35 -5.19 50.83
CA ALA A 144 -4.87 -4.74 52.11
C ALA A 144 -4.40 -5.92 52.99
N GLY A 145 -3.26 -5.72 53.66
CA GLY A 145 -2.97 -6.25 55.00
C GLY A 145 -1.79 -7.24 55.11
N PRO A 146 -1.16 -7.41 56.30
CA PRO A 146 -1.02 -6.49 57.42
C PRO A 146 0.46 -6.24 57.82
N ALA A 147 0.65 -5.38 58.81
CA ALA A 147 1.92 -4.93 59.37
C ALA A 147 2.83 -6.05 59.93
N GLY A 148 4.15 -5.89 59.76
CA GLY A 148 5.18 -6.73 60.39
C GLY A 148 6.62 -6.27 60.09
N GLU A 149 7.19 -5.52 61.03
CA GLU A 149 8.62 -5.27 61.33
C GLU A 149 9.60 -4.60 60.34
N PRO A 150 10.48 -3.70 60.83
CA PRO A 150 11.51 -3.05 60.02
C PRO A 150 12.76 -3.93 59.85
N CYS A 151 13.26 -4.00 58.60
CA CYS A 151 14.48 -4.72 58.24
C CYS A 151 15.75 -3.94 58.69
N PRO A 152 16.74 -4.57 59.36
CA PRO A 152 18.00 -3.92 59.73
C PRO A 152 18.98 -3.81 58.54
N PRO A 153 19.96 -2.88 58.57
CA PRO A 153 20.87 -2.66 57.46
C PRO A 153 22.02 -3.67 57.48
N ALA A 154 22.33 -4.28 56.34
CA ALA A 154 23.53 -5.11 56.16
C ALA A 154 24.37 -4.62 54.98
N HIS A 155 25.63 -4.32 55.28
CA HIS A 155 26.71 -3.97 54.38
C HIS A 155 27.01 -5.09 53.36
N SER A 156 27.23 -4.75 52.09
CA SER A 156 28.52 -4.98 51.41
C SER A 156 28.46 -4.73 49.91
N ARG A 157 29.47 -3.99 49.47
CA ARG A 157 29.77 -3.66 48.08
C ARG A 157 30.07 -4.94 47.27
N SER A 158 29.59 -5.00 46.03
CA SER A 158 30.23 -5.77 44.96
C SER A 158 29.86 -5.15 43.60
N GLN A 159 30.90 -4.79 42.87
CA GLN A 159 30.94 -3.90 41.70
C GLN A 159 30.31 -4.50 40.43
N PRO A 160 29.95 -3.68 39.42
CA PRO A 160 29.50 -4.15 38.12
C PRO A 160 30.62 -4.89 37.37
N ARG A 161 30.26 -5.99 36.68
CA ARG A 161 31.18 -6.79 35.86
C ARG A 161 31.61 -6.02 34.59
N PRO A 162 32.87 -6.13 34.15
CA PRO A 162 33.35 -5.44 32.95
C PRO A 162 32.78 -6.06 31.65
N VAL A 163 32.49 -5.20 30.68
CA VAL A 163 32.07 -5.56 29.33
C VAL A 163 33.30 -6.05 28.56
N SER A 164 33.23 -7.26 28.01
CA SER A 164 34.35 -7.88 27.28
C SER A 164 34.50 -7.23 25.88
N PRO A 165 35.71 -6.85 25.42
CA PRO A 165 35.88 -6.03 24.21
C PRO A 165 35.93 -6.83 22.90
N ASN A 166 35.63 -8.13 22.91
CA ASN A 166 35.90 -9.01 21.77
C ASN A 166 34.67 -9.80 21.29
N ARG A 167 33.62 -9.07 20.87
CA ARG A 167 32.53 -9.66 20.09
C ARG A 167 32.76 -9.33 18.61
N PRO A 168 32.97 -10.31 17.72
CA PRO A 168 33.11 -10.04 16.30
C PRO A 168 31.81 -9.42 15.78
N ARG A 169 31.93 -8.36 14.96
CA ARG A 169 30.77 -7.76 14.27
C ARG A 169 30.11 -8.85 13.42
N PRO A 170 28.77 -8.94 13.37
CA PRO A 170 28.11 -9.75 12.36
C PRO A 170 28.56 -9.23 10.98
N GLN A 171 29.10 -10.13 10.15
CA GLN A 171 29.45 -9.81 8.77
C GLN A 171 28.17 -9.34 8.09
N GLN A 172 28.22 -8.16 7.48
CA GLN A 172 27.18 -7.71 6.57
C GLN A 172 27.30 -8.60 5.32
N ASP A 173 26.25 -9.36 5.01
CA ASP A 173 26.17 -10.04 3.72
C ASP A 173 26.31 -8.99 2.61
N PRO A 174 27.17 -9.24 1.59
CA PRO A 174 27.22 -8.35 0.45
C PRO A 174 25.88 -8.39 -0.30
N PRO A 175 25.41 -7.26 -0.87
CA PRO A 175 24.20 -7.26 -1.68
C PRO A 175 24.37 -8.18 -2.90
N PRO A 176 23.29 -8.81 -3.40
CA PRO A 176 23.36 -9.67 -4.56
C PRO A 176 23.87 -8.88 -5.77
N ARG A 177 24.89 -9.40 -6.44
CA ARG A 177 25.39 -8.88 -7.72
C ARG A 177 24.31 -9.11 -8.78
N TYR A 178 23.70 -8.03 -9.26
CA TYR A 178 22.92 -8.07 -10.48
C TYR A 178 23.84 -8.45 -11.65
N LEU A 179 23.55 -9.60 -12.28
CA LEU A 179 24.13 -9.96 -13.56
C LEU A 179 23.59 -8.98 -14.60
N SER A 180 24.45 -8.09 -15.09
CA SER A 180 24.24 -7.36 -16.34
C SER A 180 24.25 -8.37 -17.49
N GLY A 181 23.08 -8.96 -17.75
CA GLY A 181 22.81 -9.80 -18.91
C GLY A 181 22.55 -8.93 -20.13
N THR A 182 23.53 -8.88 -21.02
CA THR A 182 23.42 -8.47 -22.41
C THR A 182 22.27 -9.21 -23.12
N GLY A 183 21.54 -8.51 -23.99
CA GLY A 183 20.62 -9.12 -24.97
C GLY A 183 21.33 -10.14 -25.88
N PRO A 184 20.60 -10.96 -26.65
CA PRO A 184 19.95 -10.51 -27.89
C PRO A 184 18.55 -11.19 -28.06
N GLU A 185 17.74 -11.12 -29.12
CA GLU A 185 17.97 -11.02 -30.55
C GLU A 185 16.61 -10.79 -31.24
N SER A 186 16.59 -10.05 -32.34
CA SER A 186 15.40 -9.82 -33.18
C SER A 186 14.99 -11.10 -33.95
N PRO A 187 13.71 -11.31 -34.26
CA PRO A 187 13.28 -12.47 -35.06
C PRO A 187 13.60 -12.31 -36.55
N PRO A 188 13.80 -13.41 -37.29
CA PRO A 188 14.13 -13.39 -38.71
C PRO A 188 12.91 -13.08 -39.59
N GLY A 189 13.14 -12.28 -40.63
CA GLY A 189 12.17 -11.97 -41.67
C GLY A 189 11.95 -13.15 -42.62
N ASP A 190 10.68 -13.37 -42.94
CA ASP A 190 10.19 -14.39 -43.87
C ASP A 190 10.54 -14.01 -45.32
N ALA A 191 11.24 -14.92 -46.00
CA ALA A 191 11.69 -14.78 -47.38
C ALA A 191 10.67 -15.43 -48.32
N GLY A 192 9.77 -14.62 -48.87
CA GLY A 192 8.87 -14.97 -49.97
C GLY A 192 9.54 -14.81 -51.35
N THR A 193 9.72 -15.95 -52.01
CA THR A 193 10.06 -16.27 -53.40
C THR A 193 9.64 -15.27 -54.51
N GLY A 194 10.51 -15.10 -55.52
CA GLY A 194 10.07 -14.98 -56.92
C GLY A 194 10.76 -13.92 -57.80
N LYS A 195 11.95 -14.22 -58.33
CA LYS A 195 12.48 -13.57 -59.54
C LYS A 195 11.92 -14.28 -60.78
N GLY A 196 11.27 -13.53 -61.67
CA GLY A 196 10.91 -13.94 -63.03
C GLY A 196 11.03 -12.73 -63.96
N ALA A 197 11.76 -12.89 -65.06
CA ALA A 197 12.29 -11.84 -65.90
C ALA A 197 11.32 -11.35 -66.99
N GLY A 198 11.47 -10.09 -67.39
CA GLY A 198 11.55 -9.71 -68.81
C GLY A 198 10.40 -8.89 -69.41
N PRO A 199 10.68 -8.02 -70.40
CA PRO A 199 9.87 -6.83 -70.72
C PRO A 199 9.12 -6.94 -72.06
N ALA A 200 8.12 -6.08 -72.30
CA ALA A 200 7.76 -5.50 -73.60
C ALA A 200 6.41 -4.76 -73.52
N GLY A 201 6.28 -3.63 -74.23
CA GLY A 201 4.96 -3.12 -74.62
C GLY A 201 4.84 -1.61 -74.70
N GLU A 202 5.28 -1.03 -75.83
CA GLU A 202 4.77 0.23 -76.38
C GLU A 202 3.24 0.20 -76.51
N GLY A 203 2.60 1.37 -76.43
CA GLY A 203 1.18 1.51 -76.80
C GLY A 203 0.60 2.89 -76.56
N LYS A 204 0.86 3.80 -77.51
CA LYS A 204 0.10 4.99 -77.94
C LYS A 204 -0.66 5.86 -76.93
#